data_AF-A0AA43W435-F1
#
_entry.id   AF-A0AA43W435-F1
#
_cell.length_a   1.000
_cell.length_b   1.000
_cell.length_c   1.000
_cell.angle_alpha   90.00
_cell.angle_beta   90.00
_cell.angle_gamma   90.00
#
_symmetry.space_group_name_H-M   'P 1'
#
loop_
_entity.id
_entity.type
_entity.pdbx_description
1 polymer ?
#
loop_
_entity_poly.entity_id
_entity_poly.type
_entity_poly.pdbx_seq_one_letter_code
_entity_poly.pdbx_strand_id
1 'polypeptide(L)' 'MILNIVKNGLNNSEIARHVKNVFDRAEVNIKKDYTVSVDIQVTDENGLYSLEALKELEYHFRDYDIRIW' A
#
# COMPACT_ATOMS: atom_id res chain seq x y z
N MET A 1 3.87 8.22 -2.33
CA MET A 1 2.48 7.81 -2.63
C MET A 1 1.76 7.43 -1.34
N ILE A 2 0.44 7.65 -1.23
CA ILE A 2 -0.36 7.13 -0.12
C ILE A 2 -1.38 6.12 -0.66
N LEU A 3 -1.40 4.92 -0.10
CA LEU A 3 -2.36 3.87 -0.40
C LEU A 3 -3.36 3.76 0.75
N ASN A 4 -4.65 3.95 0.49
CA ASN A 4 -5.69 3.60 1.44
C ASN A 4 -6.19 2.19 1.11
N ILE A 5 -5.89 1.23 1.97
CA ILE A 5 -6.21 -0.19 1.74
C ILE A 5 -7.25 -0.64 2.74
N VAL A 6 -8.36 -1.24 2.27
CA VAL A 6 -9.38 -1.83 3.14
C VAL A 6 -8.83 -3.09 3.79
N LYS A 7 -8.99 -3.21 5.11
CA LYS A 7 -8.38 -4.29 5.89
C LYS A 7 -8.93 -5.66 5.52
N ASN A 8 -10.24 -5.76 5.27
CA ASN A 8 -10.94 -7.00 4.88
C ASN A 8 -10.52 -8.26 5.67
N GLY A 9 -10.32 -8.14 6.99
CA GLY A 9 -9.88 -9.23 7.87
C GLY A 9 -8.36 -9.42 7.99
N LEU A 10 -7.56 -8.63 7.27
CA LEU A 10 -6.10 -8.56 7.40
C LEU A 10 -5.69 -7.53 8.45
N ASN A 11 -4.57 -7.82 9.11
CA ASN A 11 -3.93 -6.90 10.04
C ASN A 11 -3.03 -5.90 9.30
N ASN A 12 -2.79 -4.73 9.88
CA ASN A 12 -1.98 -3.68 9.25
C ASN A 12 -0.58 -4.15 8.86
N SER A 13 0.04 -5.00 9.70
CA SER A 13 1.36 -5.56 9.44
C SER A 13 1.37 -6.49 8.22
N GLU A 14 0.28 -7.23 7.98
CA GLU A 14 0.13 -8.09 6.80
C GLU A 14 0.02 -7.24 5.53
N ILE A 15 -0.77 -6.17 5.59
CA ILE A 15 -0.97 -5.23 4.48
C ILE A 15 0.35 -4.52 4.17
N ALA A 16 1.03 -3.98 5.19
CA ALA A 16 2.32 -3.30 5.02
C ALA A 16 3.40 -4.25 4.48
N ARG A 17 3.44 -5.50 4.94
CA ARG A 17 4.37 -6.52 4.43
C ARG A 17 4.09 -6.83 2.96
N HIS A 18 2.83 -6.94 2.56
CA HIS A 18 2.47 -7.18 1.16
C HIS A 18 2.86 -5.99 0.28
N VAL A 19 2.54 -4.76 0.71
CA VAL A 19 2.95 -3.53 -0.01
C VAL A 19 4.47 -3.44 -0.11
N LYS A 20 5.22 -3.82 0.92
CA LYS A 20 6.69 -3.86 0.88
C LYS A 20 7.24 -4.94 -0.05
N ASN A 21 6.57 -6.08 -0.18
CA ASN A 21 6.98 -7.09 -1.15
C ASN A 21 6.75 -6.62 -2.60
N VAL A 22 5.63 -5.93 -2.84
CA VAL A 22 5.29 -5.36 -4.15
C VAL A 22 6.23 -4.20 -4.50
N PHE A 23 6.56 -3.36 -3.53
CA PHE A 23 7.53 -2.27 -3.66
C PHE A 23 8.81 -2.59 -2.89
N ASP A 24 9.58 -3.58 -3.35
CA ASP A 24 10.78 -4.06 -2.65
C ASP A 24 11.79 -2.94 -2.35
N ARG A 25 11.92 -2.01 -3.28
CA ARG A 25 12.83 -0.85 -3.20
C ARG A 25 12.30 0.32 -2.40
N ALA A 26 10.98 0.42 -2.19
CA ALA A 26 10.39 1.56 -1.51
C ALA A 26 10.33 1.37 0.00
N GLU A 27 10.46 2.45 0.75
CA GLU A 27 10.14 2.46 2.18
C GLU A 27 8.62 2.46 2.37
N VAL A 28 8.13 1.60 3.26
CA VAL A 28 6.70 1.43 3.54
C VAL A 28 6.44 1.70 5.00
N ASN A 29 5.61 2.70 5.28
CA ASN A 29 5.25 3.12 6.63
C ASN A 29 3.73 3.19 6.80
N ILE A 30 3.20 2.77 7.94
CA ILE A 30 1.79 2.95 8.27
C ILE A 30 1.60 4.38 8.76
N LYS A 31 0.89 5.19 7.98
CA LYS A 31 0.64 6.61 8.29
C LYS A 31 -0.51 6.76 9.27
N LYS A 32 -1.60 6.04 9.01
CA LYS A 32 -2.81 6.13 9.83
C LYS A 32 -3.58 4.82 9.80
N ASP A 33 -3.96 4.39 10.98
CA ASP A 33 -4.83 3.24 11.16
C ASP A 33 -6.28 3.70 11.31
N TYR A 34 -7.18 3.16 10.49
CA TYR A 34 -8.62 3.32 10.64
C TYR A 34 -9.26 2.00 11.02
N THR A 35 -10.51 2.03 11.51
CA THR A 35 -11.23 0.79 11.86
C THR A 35 -11.38 -0.15 10.66
N VAL A 36 -11.65 0.40 9.46
CA VAL A 36 -11.95 -0.37 8.25
C VAL A 36 -10.83 -0.39 7.22
N SER A 37 -9.92 0.59 7.24
CA SER A 37 -8.84 0.74 6.27
C SER A 37 -7.55 1.21 6.93
N VAL A 38 -6.45 1.21 6.18
CA VAL A 38 -5.16 1.69 6.64
C VAL A 38 -4.54 2.56 5.55
N ASP A 39 -4.01 3.70 5.95
CA ASP A 39 -3.18 4.53 5.09
C ASP A 39 -1.72 4.06 5.19
N ILE A 40 -1.19 3.62 4.07
CA ILE A 40 0.20 3.22 3.91
C ILE A 40 0.91 4.23 3.05
N GLN A 41 1.96 4.82 3.60
CA GLN A 41 2.87 5.67 2.86
C GLN A 41 3.94 4.79 2.21
N VAL A 42 4.07 4.93 0.90
CA VAL A 42 5.12 4.31 0.10
C VAL A 42 6.03 5.43 -0.40
N THR A 43 7.32 5.37 -0.05
CA THR A 43 8.33 6.37 -0.43
C THR A 43 9.45 5.65 -1.16
N ASP A 44 9.57 5.87 -2.47
CA ASP A 44 10.70 5.40 -3.26
C ASP A 44 11.73 6.53 -3.41
N GLU A 45 13.02 6.22 -3.31
CA GLU A 45 14.12 7.20 -3.38
C GLU A 45 14.13 7.96 -4.72
N ASN A 46 13.61 7.37 -5.80
CA ASN A 46 13.51 7.99 -7.10
C ASN A 46 12.10 8.52 -7.41
N GLY A 47 11.14 8.35 -6.50
CA GLY A 47 9.74 8.71 -6.70
C GLY A 47 9.05 7.94 -7.85
N LEU A 48 9.67 6.87 -8.34
CA LEU A 48 9.17 6.05 -9.45
C LEU A 48 8.47 4.82 -8.88
N TYR A 49 7.15 4.76 -9.06
CA TYR A 49 6.35 3.60 -8.67
C TYR A 49 6.08 2.74 -9.91
N SER A 50 6.37 1.45 -9.84
CA SER A 50 6.10 0.53 -10.95
C SER A 50 4.60 0.41 -11.20
N LEU A 51 4.17 0.57 -12.46
CA LEU A 51 2.78 0.35 -12.87
C LEU A 51 2.35 -1.11 -12.66
N GLU A 52 3.28 -2.06 -12.81
CA GLU A 52 3.02 -3.48 -12.55
C GLU A 52 2.76 -3.73 -11.07
N ALA A 53 3.50 -3.07 -10.19
CA ALA A 53 3.29 -3.12 -8.75
C ALA A 53 1.90 -2.59 -8.34
N LEU A 54 1.44 -1.49 -8.94
CA LEU A 54 0.09 -0.98 -8.72
C LEU A 54 -0.98 -1.98 -9.16
N LYS A 55 -0.78 -2.63 -10.32
CA LYS A 55 -1.71 -3.64 -10.83
C LYS A 55 -1.75 -4.90 -9.94
N GLU A 56 -0.63 -5.29 -9.36
CA GLU A 56 -0.56 -6.40 -8.40
C GLU A 56 -1.33 -6.07 -7.11
N LEU A 57 -1.21 -4.84 -6.61
CA LEU A 57 -2.02 -4.37 -5.48
C LEU A 57 -3.52 -4.36 -5.79
N GLU A 58 -3.91 -3.98 -7.01
CA GLU A 58 -5.30 -4.07 -7.47
C GLU A 58 -5.85 -5.47 -7.44
N TYR A 59 -5.07 -6.41 -7.95
CA TYR A 59 -5.44 -7.81 -7.97
C TYR A 59 -5.58 -8.38 -6.55
N HIS A 60 -4.67 -8.03 -5.65
CA HIS A 60 -4.62 -8.58 -4.31
C HIS A 60 -5.65 -7.95 -3.36
N PHE A 61 -5.73 -6.62 -3.32
CA PHE A 61 -6.56 -5.93 -2.34
C PHE A 61 -8.00 -5.73 -2.80
N ARG A 62 -8.31 -5.85 -4.11
CA ARG A 62 -9.64 -5.71 -4.77
C ARG A 62 -10.42 -4.40 -4.49
N ASP A 63 -10.27 -3.82 -3.32
CA ASP A 63 -10.95 -2.65 -2.77
C ASP A 63 -9.89 -1.80 -2.03
N TYR A 64 -9.15 -1.00 -2.80
CA TYR A 64 -8.13 -0.08 -2.30
C TYR A 64 -8.19 1.21 -3.13
N ASP A 65 -7.98 2.34 -2.46
CA ASP A 65 -7.99 3.68 -3.04
C ASP A 65 -6.55 4.21 -3.05
N ILE A 66 -6.00 4.44 -4.25
CA ILE A 66 -4.68 5.03 -4.42
C ILE A 66 -4.82 6.55 -4.39
N ARG A 67 -4.18 7.20 -3.42
CA ARG A 67 -4.10 8.67 -3.34
C ARG A 67 -2.70 9.13 -3.69
N ILE A 68 -2.53 9.55 -4.94
CA ILE A 68 -1.33 10.21 -5.42
C ILE A 68 -1.53 11.71 -5.25
N TRP A 69 -0.72 12.34 -4.39
CA TRP A 69 -0.64 13.80 -4.21
C TRP A 69 0.66 14.29 -4.84
#